data_AF-A0A836SYZ4-F1
#
_entry.id   AF-A0A836SYZ4-F1
#
_cell.length_a   1.000
_cell.length_b   1.000
_cell.length_c   1.000
_cell.angle_alpha   90.00
_cell.angle_beta   90.00
_cell.angle_gamma   90.00
#
_symmetry.space_group_name_H-M   'P 1'
#
loop_
_entity.id
_entity.type
_entity.pdbx_description
1 polymer ?
#
loop_
_entity_poly.entity_id
_entity_poly.type
_entity_poly.pdbx_seq_one_letter_code
_entity_poly.pdbx_strand_id
1 'polypeptide(L)' 'MESVGKTLIFLGLILALIGVFLLFFEKLPLNIGKLPGDIYIKKDNFVFYFPLTTSILISIVLTLIFLIISKVSK' A
#
# COMPACT_ATOMS: atom_id res chain seq x y z
N MET A 1 -28.43 -1.79 11.42
CA MET A 1 -27.75 -2.90 10.70
C MET A 1 -26.84 -2.38 9.59
N GLU A 2 -27.19 -1.28 8.94
CA GLU A 2 -26.36 -0.61 7.92
C GLU A 2 -24.96 -0.21 8.44
N SER A 3 -24.87 0.36 9.65
CA SER A 3 -23.59 0.72 10.28
C SER A 3 -22.66 -0.49 10.47
N VAL A 4 -23.22 -1.63 10.89
CA VAL A 4 -22.47 -2.88 11.10
C VAL A 4 -21.95 -3.42 9.77
N GLY A 5 -22.75 -3.36 8.70
CA GLY A 5 -22.32 -3.73 7.35
C GLY A 5 -21.18 -2.85 6.82
N LYS A 6 -21.26 -1.53 7.04
CA LYS A 6 -20.22 -0.56 6.68
C LYS A 6 -18.91 -0.85 7.41
N THR A 7 -18.96 -1.17 8.71
CA THR A 7 -17.78 -1.55 9.50
C THR A 7 -17.15 -2.87 9.02
N LEU A 8 -17.96 -3.88 8.67
CA LEU A 8 -17.47 -5.15 8.14
C LEU A 8 -16.74 -4.98 6.80
N ILE A 9 -17.28 -4.16 5.89
CA ILE A 9 -16.64 -3.84 4.60
C ILE A 9 -15.30 -3.13 4.83
N PHE A 10 -15.25 -2.16 5.74
CA PHE A 10 -14.01 -1.45 6.06
C PHE A 10 -12.94 -2.37 6.64
N LEU A 11 -13.32 -3.24 7.59
CA LEU A 11 -12.41 -4.21 8.20
C LEU A 11 -11.89 -5.22 7.17
N GLY A 12 -12.76 -5.71 6.28
CA GLY A 12 -12.38 -6.61 5.19
C GLY A 12 -11.39 -5.97 4.22
N LEU A 13 -11.57 -4.68 3.91
CA LEU A 13 -10.64 -3.93 3.06
C LEU A 13 -9.25 -3.82 3.71
N ILE A 14 -9.19 -3.50 5.01
CA ILE A 14 -7.93 -3.43 5.76
C ILE A 14 -7.23 -4.78 5.77
N LEU A 15 -7.96 -5.87 6.04
CA LEU A 15 -7.39 -7.22 6.04
C LEU A 15 -6.88 -7.62 4.65
N ALA A 16 -7.60 -7.28 3.58
CA ALA A 16 -7.17 -7.52 2.21
C ALA A 16 -5.88 -6.73 1.88
N LEU A 17 -5.78 -5.47 2.31
CA LEU A 17 -4.58 -4.66 2.13
C LEU A 17 -3.37 -5.26 2.86
N ILE A 18 -3.56 -5.72 4.09
CA ILE A 18 -2.52 -6.41 4.87
C ILE A 18 -2.11 -7.72 4.19
N GLY A 19 -3.07 -8.51 3.71
CA GLY A 19 -2.79 -9.76 2.99
C GLY A 19 -2.01 -9.55 1.70
N VAL A 20 -2.37 -8.53 0.92
CA VAL A 20 -1.62 -8.10 -0.26
C VAL A 20 -0.21 -7.67 0.14
N PHE A 21 -0.07 -6.83 1.17
CA PHE A 21 1.24 -6.38 1.65
C PHE A 21 2.13 -7.57 2.03
N LEU A 22 1.63 -8.54 2.79
CA LEU A 22 2.37 -9.74 3.20
C LEU A 22 2.78 -10.62 2.00
N LEU A 23 1.89 -10.82 1.03
CA LEU A 23 2.19 -11.58 -0.20
C LEU A 23 3.32 -10.97 -1.02
N PHE A 24 3.38 -9.63 -1.07
CA PHE A 24 4.45 -8.92 -1.76
C PHE A 24 5.72 -8.78 -0.89
N PHE A 25 5.57 -8.77 0.44
CA PHE A 25 6.68 -8.73 1.37
C PHE A 25 7.59 -9.96 1.26
N GLU A 26 7.01 -11.16 1.12
CA GLU A 26 7.78 -12.40 0.94
C GLU A 26 8.41 -12.54 -0.46
N LYS A 27 7.79 -11.92 -1.47
CA LYS A 27 8.29 -11.93 -2.86
C LYS A 27 9.33 -10.86 -3.15
N LEU A 28 9.64 -9.97 -2.20
CA LEU A 28 10.79 -9.11 -2.31
C LEU A 28 12.04 -9.96 -2.03
N PRO A 29 12.93 -10.25 -3.02
CA PRO A 29 14.26 -10.73 -2.71
C PRO A 29 14.93 -9.66 -1.84
N LEU A 30 15.02 -9.94 -0.55
CA LEU A 30 15.48 -9.04 0.49
C LEU A 30 16.98 -8.75 0.37
N ASN A 31 17.36 -7.99 -0.64
CA ASN A 31 18.51 -7.09 -0.59
C ASN A 31 18.02 -5.72 -0.08
N ILE A 32 17.44 -5.73 1.12
CA ILE A 32 17.24 -4.60 2.04
C ILE A 32 16.79 -3.30 1.32
N GLY A 33 15.49 -3.19 1.05
CA GLY A 33 14.83 -1.88 0.87
C GLY A 33 14.53 -1.38 -0.54
N LYS A 34 14.34 -2.26 -1.54
CA LYS A 34 13.91 -1.83 -2.88
C LYS A 34 12.74 -2.67 -3.35
N LEU A 35 11.54 -2.10 -3.46
CA LEU A 35 10.52 -2.75 -4.28
C LEU A 35 10.97 -2.70 -5.75
N PRO A 36 10.62 -3.71 -6.56
CA PRO A 36 10.81 -3.62 -8.01
C PRO A 36 10.11 -2.35 -8.54
N GLY A 37 10.89 -1.45 -9.14
CA GLY A 37 10.43 -0.14 -9.61
C GLY A 37 10.76 1.05 -8.70
N ASP A 38 11.22 0.82 -7.46
CA ASP A 38 11.85 1.89 -6.67
C ASP A 38 13.24 2.19 -7.25
N ILE A 39 13.48 3.46 -7.60
CA ILE A 39 14.75 3.89 -8.19
C ILE A 39 15.76 4.05 -7.05
N TYR A 40 16.70 3.12 -6.95
CA TYR A 40 17.80 3.21 -6.00
C TYR A 40 19.14 3.26 -6.74
N ILE A 41 19.80 4.40 -6.63
CA ILE A 41 21.11 4.66 -7.22
C ILE A 41 22.10 4.80 -6.06
N LYS A 42 23.07 3.89 -5.96
CA LYS A 42 24.16 3.96 -4.98
C LYS A 42 25.49 4.12 -5.71
N LYS A 43 26.23 5.15 -5.31
CA LYS A 43 27.60 5.49 -5.73
C LYS A 43 28.45 5.66 -4.46
N ASP A 44 29.78 5.69 -4.60
CA ASP A 44 30.73 5.59 -3.47
C ASP A 44 30.43 6.52 -2.28
N ASN A 45 30.00 7.77 -2.53
CA ASN A 45 29.58 8.74 -1.50
C ASN A 45 28.15 9.27 -1.68
N PHE A 46 27.30 8.62 -2.48
CA PHE A 46 25.95 9.12 -2.80
C PHE A 46 24.92 8.01 -2.87
N VAL A 47 23.81 8.18 -2.16
CA VAL A 47 22.66 7.27 -2.19
C VAL A 47 21.42 8.09 -2.55
N PHE A 48 20.77 7.74 -3.65
CA PHE A 48 19.48 8.29 -4.05
C PHE A 48 18.44 7.18 -4.05
N TYR A 49 17.41 7.34 -3.23
CA TYR A 49 16.27 6.44 -3.14
C TYR A 49 15.00 7.19 -3.51
N PHE A 50 14.30 6.70 -4.53
CA PHE A 50 13.04 7.25 -4.98
C PHE A 50 11.97 6.14 -5.02
N PRO A 51 11.09 6.09 -4.02
CA PRO A 51 10.13 5.00 -3.83
C PRO A 51 8.89 5.14 -4.73
N LEU A 52 9.08 5.14 -6.05
CA LEU A 52 8.04 5.39 -7.03
C LEU A 52 6.87 4.38 -6.90
N THR A 53 7.19 3.09 -6.89
CA THR A 53 6.19 2.02 -6.82
C THR A 53 5.42 2.10 -5.51
N THR A 54 6.16 2.30 -4.42
CA THR A 54 5.57 2.42 -3.08
C THR A 54 4.61 3.62 -2.98
N SER A 55 5.00 4.79 -3.49
CA SER A 55 4.15 5.98 -3.48
C SER A 55 2.86 5.82 -4.31
N ILE A 56 2.95 5.18 -5.48
CA ILE A 56 1.78 4.89 -6.32
C ILE A 56 0.84 3.92 -5.60
N LEU A 57 1.38 2.85 -5.03
CA LEU A 57 0.59 1.85 -4.31
C LEU A 57 -0.16 2.48 -3.13
N ILE A 58 0.55 3.25 -2.30
CA ILE A 58 -0.03 3.98 -1.17
C ILE A 58 -1.15 4.93 -1.65
N SER A 59 -0.92 5.67 -2.74
CA SER A 59 -1.91 6.59 -3.30
C SER A 59 -3.20 5.88 -3.74
N ILE A 60 -3.09 4.75 -4.45
CA ILE A 60 -4.24 3.95 -4.88
C ILE A 60 -5.03 3.44 -3.66
N VAL A 61 -4.34 2.95 -2.64
CA VAL A 61 -4.94 2.45 -1.40
C VAL A 61 -5.71 3.55 -0.66
N LEU A 62 -5.07 4.70 -0.44
CA LEU A 62 -5.70 5.87 0.17
C LEU A 62 -6.91 6.35 -0.63
N THR A 63 -6.81 6.38 -1.95
CA THR A 63 -7.90 6.78 -2.84
C THR A 63 -9.09 5.82 -2.70
N LEU A 64 -8.86 4.51 -2.69
CA LEU A 64 -9.90 3.48 -2.47
C LEU A 64 -10.57 3.65 -1.10
N ILE A 65 -9.77 3.86 -0.05
CA ILE A 65 -10.27 4.09 1.31
C ILE A 65 -11.17 5.34 1.34
N PHE A 66 -10.70 6.47 0.82
CA PHE A 66 -11.48 7.71 0.79
C PHE A 66 -12.73 7.60 -0.07
N LEU A 67 -12.67 6.88 -1.19
CA LEU A 67 -13.84 6.65 -2.05
C LEU A 67 -14.91 5.83 -1.32
N ILE A 68 -14.49 4.78 -0.60
CA ILE A 68 -15.41 3.97 0.20
C ILE A 68 -15.99 4.80 1.34
N ILE A 69 -15.17 5.53 2.10
CA ILE A 69 -15.64 6.41 3.18
C ILE A 69 -16.63 7.45 2.64
N SER A 70 -16.31 8.11 1.52
CA SER A 70 -17.18 9.12 0.91
C SER A 70 -18.54 8.53 0.50
N LYS A 71 -18.55 7.31 -0.04
CA LYS A 71 -19.77 6.64 -0.49
C LYS A 71 -20.57 6.03 0.67
N VAL A 72 -19.91 5.68 1.77
CA VAL A 72 -20.48 5.12 2.99
C VAL A 72 -21.03 6.22 3.93
N SER A 73 -20.44 7.40 3.92
CA SER A 73 -20.87 8.53 4.75
C SER A 73 -22.03 9.32 4.14
N LYS A 74 -22.40 9.00 2.90
CA LYS A 74 -23.58 9.52 2.21
C LYS A 74 -24.72 8.51 2.26
#